data_AF-A0A848WWL9-F1
#
_entry.id   AF-A0A848WWL9-F1
#
_cell.length_a   1.000
_cell.length_b   1.000
_cell.length_c   1.000
_cell.angle_alpha   90.00
_cell.angle_beta   90.00
_cell.angle_gamma   90.00
#
_symmetry.space_group_name_H-M   'P 1'
#
loop_
_entity.id
_entity.type
_entity.pdbx_description
1 polymer ?
#
loop_
_entity_poly.entity_id
_entity_poly.type
_entity_poly.pdbx_seq_one_letter_code
_entity_poly.pdbx_strand_id
1 'polypeptide(L)'
;MSTSLTIKDSTVKATTPEGQTASMSVADLVEKVSGRRPEFRGAILPDGIKAVLHRGPIEIWIHQTPPQKFLFRWISAQSEVKYGKGAEYRDVSLALPYLITFAVFVPGMNGTLTLSQNNECFFSNQPLNWEDELCYPALLNCSKFRNPDGSPLSWICSQYLPRKFEAEPDTGKKMRMAFAELLHCLLDTGFNYSSEHHEGSSWFSESTNIDPRIATVEAWEKASDTDPEFYREIPWLSTGLNAGQIADRIFDLHHARAPRFDSARALARLVFNHAIRTSKQTASSPVQPELPGPFNPFTDSSL
;
A
#
# COMPACT_ATOMS: atom_id res chain seq x y z
N MET A 1 -38.20 3.23 -23.21
CA MET A 1 -38.14 2.28 -22.06
C MET A 1 -36.85 2.54 -21.30
N SER A 2 -36.83 2.37 -19.97
CA SER A 2 -35.63 2.58 -19.14
C SER A 2 -34.96 1.24 -18.82
N THR A 3 -33.64 1.25 -18.59
CA THR A 3 -32.95 0.09 -18.01
C THR A 3 -33.53 -0.21 -16.64
N SER A 4 -33.91 -1.46 -16.38
CA SER A 4 -34.41 -1.90 -15.08
C SER A 4 -33.52 -3.00 -14.51
N LEU A 5 -33.46 -3.03 -13.17
CA LEU A 5 -32.76 -4.06 -12.42
C LEU A 5 -33.70 -4.54 -11.34
N THR A 6 -33.99 -5.83 -11.33
CA THR A 6 -34.91 -6.47 -10.38
C THR A 6 -34.14 -7.50 -9.59
N ILE A 7 -34.23 -7.42 -8.27
CA ILE A 7 -33.71 -8.42 -7.35
C ILE A 7 -34.91 -9.22 -6.85
N LYS A 8 -34.91 -10.52 -7.12
CA LYS A 8 -35.93 -11.44 -6.63
C LYS A 8 -35.24 -12.70 -6.12
N ASP A 9 -35.52 -13.05 -4.87
CA ASP A 9 -34.88 -14.16 -4.17
C ASP A 9 -33.34 -14.01 -4.23
N SER A 10 -32.63 -15.03 -4.71
CA SER A 10 -31.18 -15.04 -4.88
C SER A 10 -30.70 -14.59 -6.26
N THR A 11 -31.59 -14.03 -7.11
CA THR A 11 -31.28 -13.66 -8.49
C THR A 11 -31.43 -12.17 -8.75
N VAL A 12 -30.46 -11.62 -9.47
CA VAL A 12 -30.48 -10.27 -10.02
C VAL A 12 -30.73 -10.36 -11.51
N LYS A 13 -31.79 -9.72 -12.01
CA LYS A 13 -32.13 -9.64 -13.43
C LYS A 13 -32.01 -8.19 -13.92
N ALA A 14 -31.24 -7.98 -14.97
CA ALA A 14 -31.14 -6.70 -15.67
C ALA A 14 -31.89 -6.77 -17.01
N THR A 15 -32.63 -5.71 -17.35
CA THR A 15 -33.36 -5.57 -18.61
C THR A 15 -32.97 -4.26 -19.31
N THR A 16 -32.56 -4.32 -20.58
CA THR A 16 -32.22 -3.11 -21.37
C THR A 16 -33.48 -2.44 -21.94
N PRO A 17 -33.40 -1.18 -22.41
CA PRO A 17 -34.49 -0.52 -23.12
C PRO A 17 -35.02 -1.30 -24.34
N GLU A 18 -34.17 -2.10 -24.97
CA GLU A 18 -34.47 -2.94 -26.13
C GLU A 18 -35.09 -4.30 -25.73
N GLY A 19 -35.32 -4.55 -24.44
CA GLY A 19 -35.92 -5.79 -23.93
C GLY A 19 -34.95 -6.94 -23.75
N GLN A 20 -33.65 -6.75 -23.96
CA GLN A 20 -32.65 -7.79 -23.69
C GLN A 20 -32.56 -8.02 -22.18
N THR A 21 -32.37 -9.27 -21.77
CA THR A 21 -32.26 -9.63 -20.36
C THR A 21 -30.99 -10.42 -20.05
N ALA A 22 -30.40 -10.16 -18.90
CA ALA A 22 -29.33 -10.97 -18.33
C ALA A 22 -29.58 -11.16 -16.83
N SER A 23 -28.99 -12.21 -16.25
CA SER A 23 -29.11 -12.50 -14.83
C SER A 23 -27.81 -13.01 -14.22
N MET A 24 -27.68 -12.83 -12.91
CA MET A 24 -26.63 -13.41 -12.06
C MET A 24 -27.19 -13.65 -10.65
N SER A 25 -26.43 -14.34 -9.80
CA SER A 25 -26.81 -14.45 -8.40
C SER A 25 -26.63 -13.12 -7.65
N VAL A 26 -27.37 -12.91 -6.56
CA VAL A 26 -27.15 -11.79 -5.64
C VAL A 26 -25.74 -11.85 -5.05
N ALA A 27 -25.22 -13.04 -4.76
CA ALA A 27 -23.86 -13.23 -4.28
C ALA A 27 -22.82 -12.70 -5.29
N ASP A 28 -22.96 -13.07 -6.57
CA ASP A 28 -22.09 -12.57 -7.66
C ASP A 28 -22.19 -11.05 -7.83
N LEU A 29 -23.40 -10.48 -7.68
CA LEU A 29 -23.58 -9.03 -7.74
C LEU A 29 -22.86 -8.37 -6.57
N VAL A 30 -23.08 -8.83 -5.34
CA VAL A 30 -22.45 -8.29 -4.13
C VAL A 30 -20.94 -8.35 -4.27
N GLU A 31 -20.37 -9.50 -4.66
CA GLU A 31 -18.92 -9.66 -4.88
C GLU A 31 -18.36 -8.66 -5.91
N LYS A 32 -19.10 -8.39 -6.99
CA LYS A 32 -18.67 -7.45 -8.04
C LYS A 32 -18.86 -5.98 -7.64
N VAL A 33 -19.89 -5.69 -6.84
CA VAL A 33 -20.24 -4.33 -6.40
C VAL A 33 -19.41 -3.90 -5.20
N SER A 34 -19.08 -4.82 -4.29
CA SER A 34 -18.21 -4.55 -3.15
C SER A 34 -16.76 -4.24 -3.54
N GLY A 35 -16.45 -4.26 -4.85
CA GLY A 35 -15.12 -4.60 -5.34
C GLY A 35 -14.82 -6.05 -4.98
N ARG A 36 -13.88 -6.70 -5.68
CA ARG A 36 -13.23 -7.86 -5.07
C ARG A 36 -12.74 -7.37 -3.71
N ARG A 37 -13.33 -7.85 -2.61
CA ARG A 37 -12.61 -7.83 -1.34
C ARG A 37 -11.29 -8.49 -1.71
N PRO A 38 -10.16 -7.82 -1.54
CA PRO A 38 -8.96 -8.58 -1.46
C PRO A 38 -9.18 -9.47 -0.22
N GLU A 39 -9.53 -10.74 -0.44
CA GLU A 39 -8.64 -11.76 0.11
C GLU A 39 -7.25 -11.19 -0.07
N PHE A 40 -6.42 -11.12 0.97
CA PHE A 40 -5.12 -10.44 1.02
C PHE A 40 -4.12 -10.88 -0.09
N ARG A 41 -4.62 -11.47 -1.18
CA ARG A 41 -4.02 -12.03 -2.38
C ARG A 41 -3.03 -13.10 -2.00
N GLY A 42 -3.39 -13.85 -0.94
CA GLY A 42 -2.54 -14.83 -0.29
C GLY A 42 -1.44 -14.24 0.59
N ALA A 43 -1.36 -12.92 0.78
CA ALA A 43 -0.37 -12.32 1.67
C ALA A 43 -0.74 -12.61 3.14
N ILE A 44 0.20 -13.26 3.82
CA ILE A 44 0.27 -13.22 5.28
C ILE A 44 0.75 -11.82 5.64
N LEU A 45 -0.03 -11.05 6.38
CA LEU A 45 0.37 -9.70 6.74
C LEU A 45 1.59 -9.75 7.68
N PRO A 46 2.63 -8.94 7.42
CA PRO A 46 3.73 -8.77 8.37
C PRO A 46 3.24 -8.28 9.74
N ASP A 47 4.01 -8.57 10.78
CA ASP A 47 3.77 -7.98 12.10
C ASP A 47 3.80 -6.45 12.03
N GLY A 48 3.03 -5.80 12.91
CA GLY A 48 2.93 -4.34 12.95
C GLY A 48 1.98 -3.72 11.92
N ILE A 49 1.45 -4.46 10.94
CA ILE A 49 0.35 -3.98 10.09
C ILE A 49 -0.89 -3.75 10.97
N LYS A 50 -1.35 -2.50 11.03
CA LYS A 50 -2.55 -2.06 11.77
C LYS A 50 -3.78 -2.01 10.89
N ALA A 51 -3.59 -1.74 9.60
CA ALA A 51 -4.67 -1.65 8.66
C ALA A 51 -4.23 -1.96 7.24
N VAL A 52 -5.18 -2.45 6.45
CA VAL A 52 -5.06 -2.56 5.01
C VAL A 52 -6.26 -1.84 4.41
N LEU A 53 -6.00 -0.78 3.65
CA LEU A 53 -7.03 0.04 3.02
C LEU A 53 -6.98 -0.16 1.51
N HIS A 54 -8.14 -0.12 0.86
CA HIS A 54 -8.23 -0.29 -0.59
C HIS A 54 -9.20 0.71 -1.21
N ARG A 55 -8.83 1.24 -2.37
CA ARG A 55 -9.72 2.02 -3.23
C ARG A 55 -9.40 1.72 -4.69
N GLY A 56 -10.36 1.12 -5.39
CA GLY A 56 -10.14 0.68 -6.77
C GLY A 56 -8.97 -0.32 -6.85
N PRO A 57 -7.95 -0.08 -7.69
CA PRO A 57 -6.82 -0.99 -7.82
C PRO A 57 -5.66 -0.70 -6.84
N ILE A 58 -5.81 0.28 -5.96
CA ILE A 58 -4.77 0.73 -5.03
C ILE A 58 -5.00 0.11 -3.67
N GLU A 59 -3.92 -0.30 -3.04
CA GLU A 59 -3.88 -0.88 -1.71
C GLU A 59 -2.84 -0.15 -0.86
N ILE A 60 -3.17 0.13 0.40
CA ILE A 60 -2.29 0.81 1.35
C ILE A 60 -2.15 -0.09 2.57
N TRP A 61 -0.93 -0.49 2.88
CA TRP A 61 -0.61 -1.12 4.16
C TRP A 61 -0.19 -0.03 5.13
N ILE A 62 -0.89 0.07 6.26
CA ILE A 62 -0.54 0.98 7.34
C ILE A 62 0.16 0.15 8.42
N HIS A 63 1.46 0.37 8.54
CA HIS A 63 2.33 -0.28 9.51
C HIS A 63 2.64 0.66 10.66
N GLN A 64 2.79 0.09 11.85
CA GLN A 64 3.27 0.80 13.02
C GLN A 64 4.50 0.11 13.59
N THR A 65 5.61 0.84 13.68
CA THR A 65 6.75 0.48 14.52
C THR A 65 6.60 1.13 15.89
N PRO A 66 6.68 0.40 17.01
CA PRO A 66 6.64 1.01 18.34
C PRO A 66 7.87 1.89 18.61
N PRO A 67 7.79 2.82 19.58
CA PRO A 67 8.93 3.63 19.98
C PRO A 67 10.08 2.74 20.42
N GLN A 68 11.24 3.03 19.89
CA GLN A 68 12.47 2.36 20.25
C GLN A 68 13.66 3.22 19.82
N LYS A 69 14.83 2.84 20.31
CA LYS A 69 16.09 3.40 19.87
C LYS A 69 16.56 2.66 18.63
N PHE A 70 16.81 3.40 17.56
CA PHE A 70 17.34 2.86 16.31
C PHE A 70 18.80 3.27 16.15
N LEU A 71 19.57 2.42 15.48
CA LEU A 71 20.93 2.75 15.05
C LEU A 71 20.88 3.14 13.58
N PHE A 72 21.07 4.43 13.30
CA PHE A 72 21.05 4.97 11.95
C PHE A 72 22.46 5.21 11.42
N ARG A 73 22.64 4.99 10.12
CA ARG A 73 23.83 5.44 9.40
C ARG A 73 23.60 6.87 8.93
N TRP A 74 24.05 7.84 9.71
CA TRP A 74 23.83 9.26 9.44
C TRP A 74 25.04 9.90 8.78
N ILE A 75 24.80 10.85 7.87
CA ILE A 75 25.89 11.55 7.19
C ILE A 75 26.79 12.27 8.20
N SER A 76 28.09 12.04 8.06
CA SER A 76 29.10 12.64 8.91
C SER A 76 29.21 14.14 8.63
N ALA A 77 29.40 14.95 9.69
CA ALA A 77 29.70 16.37 9.54
C ALA A 77 31.05 16.61 8.84
N GLN A 78 31.94 15.61 8.82
CA GLN A 78 33.22 15.65 8.11
C GLN A 78 33.11 15.22 6.63
N SER A 79 31.95 14.72 6.19
CA SER A 79 31.74 14.28 4.81
C SER A 79 31.87 15.46 3.84
N GLU A 80 32.80 15.37 2.88
CA GLU A 80 33.01 16.42 1.87
C GLU A 80 31.84 16.54 0.89
N VAL A 81 31.14 15.43 0.63
CA VAL A 81 29.94 15.39 -0.20
C VAL A 81 28.70 15.15 0.65
N LYS A 82 27.58 15.76 0.25
CA LYS A 82 26.34 15.78 1.03
C LYS A 82 25.44 14.55 0.84
N TYR A 83 25.72 13.73 -0.17
CA TYR A 83 25.00 12.50 -0.51
C TYR A 83 25.75 11.75 -1.63
N GLY A 84 25.35 10.52 -1.93
CA GLY A 84 25.87 9.75 -3.07
C GLY A 84 27.27 9.15 -2.87
N LYS A 85 27.99 8.94 -3.98
CA LYS A 85 29.32 8.30 -3.98
C LYS A 85 30.33 9.21 -3.27
N GLY A 86 31.01 8.66 -2.27
CA GLY A 86 31.99 9.38 -1.44
C GLY A 86 31.40 10.01 -0.18
N ALA A 87 30.08 9.92 0.04
CA ALA A 87 29.49 10.36 1.30
C ALA A 87 29.97 9.47 2.45
N GLU A 88 30.43 10.11 3.52
CA GLU A 88 30.87 9.45 4.73
C GLU A 88 29.75 9.43 5.76
N TYR A 89 29.59 8.30 6.45
CA TYR A 89 28.54 8.09 7.43
C TYR A 89 29.14 7.71 8.77
N ARG A 90 28.45 8.08 9.84
CA ARG A 90 28.68 7.60 11.20
C ARG A 90 27.41 6.94 11.72
N ASP A 91 27.58 6.03 12.65
CA ASP A 91 26.43 5.46 13.34
C ASP A 91 25.93 6.46 14.40
N VAL A 92 24.61 6.61 14.50
CA VAL A 92 23.94 7.45 15.49
C VAL A 92 22.78 6.70 16.13
N SER A 93 22.65 6.80 17.45
CA SER A 93 21.60 6.08 18.17
C SER A 93 20.48 7.01 18.59
N LEU A 94 19.32 6.96 17.92
CA LEU A 94 18.22 7.91 18.10
C LEU A 94 16.97 7.21 18.63
N ALA A 95 16.37 7.76 19.68
CA ALA A 95 15.06 7.36 20.18
C ALA A 95 13.98 8.01 19.32
N LEU A 96 13.13 7.19 18.73
CA LEU A 96 12.02 7.63 17.88
C LEU A 96 10.66 7.35 18.55
N PRO A 97 9.63 8.17 18.27
CA PRO A 97 8.25 7.88 18.64
C PRO A 97 7.69 6.70 17.79
N TYR A 98 6.37 6.48 17.81
CA TYR A 98 5.77 5.52 16.89
C TYR A 98 6.00 5.97 15.45
N LEU A 99 6.49 5.06 14.61
CA LEU A 99 6.60 5.27 13.17
C LEU A 99 5.37 4.70 12.50
N ILE A 100 4.63 5.52 11.76
CA ILE A 100 3.47 5.11 10.97
C ILE A 100 3.87 5.14 9.49
N THR A 101 3.99 3.96 8.88
CA THR A 101 4.39 3.83 7.48
C THR A 101 3.20 3.46 6.62
N PHE A 102 2.98 4.23 5.55
CA PHE A 102 1.99 3.98 4.51
C PHE A 102 2.70 3.40 3.30
N ALA A 103 2.71 2.07 3.19
CA ALA A 103 3.23 1.37 2.03
C ALA A 103 2.14 1.26 0.97
N VAL A 104 2.33 1.91 -0.17
CA VAL A 104 1.32 2.05 -1.21
C VAL A 104 1.62 1.05 -2.32
N PHE A 105 0.65 0.21 -2.63
CA PHE A 105 0.72 -0.80 -3.68
C PHE A 105 -0.22 -0.44 -4.82
N VAL A 106 0.30 -0.49 -6.04
CA VAL A 106 -0.42 -0.15 -7.28
C VAL A 106 -0.25 -1.26 -8.30
N PRO A 107 -1.13 -1.40 -9.30
CA PRO A 107 -0.91 -2.37 -10.37
C PRO A 107 0.36 -2.04 -11.16
N GLY A 108 1.25 -3.03 -11.27
CA GLY A 108 2.36 -3.01 -12.21
C GLY A 108 1.94 -3.41 -13.63
N MET A 109 2.92 -3.54 -14.52
CA MET A 109 2.70 -3.80 -15.95
C MET A 109 1.88 -5.08 -16.25
N ASN A 110 1.99 -6.10 -15.40
CA ASN A 110 1.27 -7.37 -15.55
C ASN A 110 -0.04 -7.43 -14.74
N GLY A 111 -0.49 -6.30 -14.18
CA GLY A 111 -1.66 -6.23 -13.32
C GLY A 111 -1.47 -6.80 -11.91
N THR A 112 -0.28 -7.28 -11.55
CA THR A 112 0.07 -7.64 -10.17
C THR A 112 0.40 -6.39 -9.36
N LEU A 113 0.09 -6.40 -8.06
CA LEU A 113 0.42 -5.27 -7.20
C LEU A 113 1.93 -5.18 -7.00
N THR A 114 2.47 -3.97 -7.10
CA THR A 114 3.86 -3.63 -6.83
C THR A 114 3.92 -2.39 -5.96
N LEU A 115 5.02 -2.22 -5.24
CA LEU A 115 5.23 -1.06 -4.39
C LEU A 115 5.38 0.21 -5.26
N SER A 116 4.53 1.18 -4.96
CA SER A 116 4.56 2.54 -5.49
C SER A 116 5.86 3.24 -5.12
N GLN A 117 6.14 4.37 -5.76
CA GLN A 117 7.15 5.31 -5.29
C GLN A 117 6.57 6.29 -4.25
N ASN A 118 5.24 6.40 -4.10
CA ASN A 118 4.60 7.37 -3.21
C ASN A 118 4.35 6.81 -1.79
N ASN A 119 5.35 6.18 -1.18
CA ASN A 119 5.23 5.68 0.19
C ASN A 119 5.49 6.80 1.18
N GLU A 120 4.77 6.80 2.30
CA GLU A 120 4.84 7.88 3.28
C GLU A 120 5.16 7.38 4.70
N CYS A 121 5.82 8.22 5.50
CA CYS A 121 6.12 7.95 6.90
C CYS A 121 5.69 9.13 7.77
N PHE A 122 5.21 8.83 8.98
CA PHE A 122 4.79 9.82 9.97
C PHE A 122 5.19 9.39 11.39
N PHE A 123 5.20 10.34 12.31
CA PHE A 123 5.33 10.11 13.74
C PHE A 123 3.97 10.14 14.44
N SER A 124 3.88 9.40 15.55
CA SER A 124 2.83 9.58 16.56
C SER A 124 3.42 9.39 17.96
N ASN A 125 3.03 10.23 18.92
CA ASN A 125 3.46 10.09 20.32
C ASN A 125 2.72 8.97 21.07
N GLN A 126 1.69 8.39 20.46
CA GLN A 126 0.86 7.31 21.00
C GLN A 126 0.70 6.18 19.99
N PRO A 127 0.31 4.96 20.41
CA PRO A 127 -0.12 3.92 19.48
C PRO A 127 -1.13 4.47 18.48
N LEU A 128 -1.08 4.00 17.24
CA LEU A 128 -1.95 4.46 16.17
C LEU A 128 -3.42 4.37 16.58
N ASN A 129 -4.06 5.52 16.59
CA ASN A 129 -5.50 5.70 16.67
C ASN A 129 -5.94 6.46 15.41
N TRP A 130 -7.10 6.10 14.86
CA TRP A 130 -7.58 6.62 13.59
C TRP A 130 -8.02 8.08 13.65
N GLU A 131 -8.38 8.55 14.83
CA GLU A 131 -8.85 9.92 15.06
C GLU A 131 -7.69 10.87 15.41
N ASP A 132 -6.58 10.31 15.89
CA ASP A 132 -5.43 11.09 16.32
C ASP A 132 -4.66 11.62 15.12
N GLU A 133 -4.19 12.84 15.28
CA GLU A 133 -3.37 13.52 14.30
C GLU A 133 -1.97 12.89 14.22
N LEU A 134 -1.45 12.75 13.00
CA LEU A 134 -0.07 12.34 12.77
C LEU A 134 0.85 13.55 12.61
N CYS A 135 2.13 13.37 12.93
CA CYS A 135 3.16 14.39 12.78
C CYS A 135 4.16 14.03 11.69
N TYR A 136 4.82 15.03 11.11
CA TYR A 136 5.90 14.82 10.16
C TYR A 136 7.11 14.17 10.87
N PRO A 137 7.75 13.16 10.26
CA PRO A 137 8.88 12.48 10.87
C PRO A 137 10.13 13.30 10.67
N ALA A 138 10.81 13.72 11.74
CA ALA A 138 12.03 14.53 11.66
C ALA A 138 13.25 13.73 11.13
N LEU A 139 13.15 13.10 9.96
CA LEU A 139 14.14 12.20 9.38
C LEU A 139 14.67 12.74 8.04
N LEU A 140 15.96 12.56 7.77
CA LEU A 140 16.60 13.00 6.53
C LEU A 140 16.06 12.28 5.28
N ASN A 141 15.65 11.02 5.41
CA ASN A 141 15.12 10.23 4.30
C ASN A 141 13.59 10.39 4.09
N CYS A 142 12.97 11.33 4.79
CA CYS A 142 11.57 11.72 4.60
C CYS A 142 11.53 13.14 4.02
N SER A 143 11.16 13.28 2.75
CA SER A 143 11.22 14.57 2.04
C SER A 143 9.94 15.39 2.18
N LYS A 144 10.12 16.70 2.24
CA LYS A 144 9.10 17.72 2.00
C LYS A 144 9.26 18.27 0.59
N PHE A 145 8.24 18.08 -0.26
CA PHE A 145 8.25 18.66 -1.60
C PHE A 145 7.95 20.17 -1.56
N ARG A 146 8.62 20.92 -2.45
CA ARG A 146 8.33 22.36 -2.64
C ARG A 146 6.89 22.63 -3.12
N ASN A 147 6.36 21.74 -3.96
CA ASN A 147 4.98 21.81 -4.42
C ASN A 147 4.21 20.59 -3.89
N PRO A 148 3.35 20.76 -2.87
CA PRO A 148 2.62 19.65 -2.26
C PRO A 148 1.52 19.09 -3.17
N ASP A 149 1.07 19.86 -4.17
CA ASP A 149 0.01 19.43 -5.08
C ASP A 149 0.51 18.28 -5.96
N GLY A 150 -0.17 17.14 -5.86
CA GLY A 150 0.19 15.95 -6.63
C GLY A 150 1.48 15.25 -6.18
N SER A 151 1.97 15.53 -4.97
CA SER A 151 3.13 14.84 -4.37
C SER A 151 2.76 14.21 -3.02
N PRO A 152 3.51 13.24 -2.48
CA PRO A 152 3.30 12.76 -1.11
C PRO A 152 3.55 13.89 -0.07
N LEU A 153 2.94 13.80 1.12
CA LEU A 153 3.17 14.76 2.22
C LEU A 153 4.52 14.52 2.89
N SER A 154 4.86 13.25 3.14
CA SER A 154 6.10 12.85 3.81
C SER A 154 6.70 11.64 3.10
N TRP A 155 7.32 11.90 1.96
CA TRP A 155 7.81 10.84 1.08
C TRP A 155 9.03 10.13 1.64
N ILE A 156 8.95 8.81 1.76
CA ILE A 156 10.11 7.97 2.03
C ILE A 156 10.96 7.91 0.77
N CYS A 157 12.19 8.42 0.83
CA CYS A 157 13.11 8.37 -0.29
C CYS A 157 13.38 6.92 -0.71
N SER A 158 12.77 6.52 -1.84
CA SER A 158 12.84 5.15 -2.37
C SER A 158 13.63 5.07 -3.68
N GLN A 159 14.45 6.08 -3.99
CA GLN A 159 15.17 6.16 -5.28
C GLN A 159 16.11 4.97 -5.51
N TYR A 160 16.75 4.49 -4.44
CA TYR A 160 17.69 3.36 -4.48
C TYR A 160 17.12 2.07 -3.91
N LEU A 161 15.79 1.99 -3.74
CA LEU A 161 15.12 0.82 -3.20
C LEU A 161 15.37 -0.40 -4.10
N PRO A 162 15.98 -1.48 -3.60
CA PRO A 162 16.25 -2.67 -4.40
C PRO A 162 14.97 -3.33 -4.91
N ARG A 163 14.71 -3.25 -6.22
CA ARG A 163 13.47 -3.77 -6.84
C ARG A 163 13.51 -5.27 -7.18
N LYS A 164 14.31 -6.07 -6.45
CA LYS A 164 14.42 -7.53 -6.69
C LYS A 164 13.09 -8.27 -6.52
N PHE A 165 12.20 -7.76 -5.65
CA PHE A 165 10.86 -8.32 -5.45
C PHE A 165 9.97 -8.25 -6.70
N GLU A 166 10.25 -7.40 -7.68
CA GLU A 166 9.42 -7.30 -8.88
C GLU A 166 9.39 -8.60 -9.69
N ALA A 167 10.47 -9.37 -9.62
CA ALA A 167 10.62 -10.68 -10.26
C ALA A 167 9.89 -11.83 -9.53
N GLU A 168 9.38 -11.61 -8.32
CA GLU A 168 8.68 -12.65 -7.55
C GLU A 168 7.30 -12.93 -8.19
N PRO A 169 6.99 -14.17 -8.61
CA PRO A 169 5.70 -14.50 -9.21
C PRO A 169 4.54 -14.50 -8.21
N ASP A 170 4.77 -14.88 -6.96
CA ASP A 170 3.72 -14.89 -5.94
C ASP A 170 3.43 -13.46 -5.45
N THR A 171 2.19 -12.99 -5.64
CA THR A 171 1.84 -11.60 -5.31
C THR A 171 1.97 -11.30 -3.82
N GLY A 172 1.55 -12.22 -2.95
CA GLY A 172 1.64 -12.03 -1.51
C GLY A 172 3.10 -11.97 -1.01
N LYS A 173 3.97 -12.85 -1.51
CA LYS A 173 5.40 -12.83 -1.23
C LYS A 173 6.08 -11.59 -1.79
N LYS A 174 5.75 -11.18 -3.02
CA LYS A 174 6.22 -9.92 -3.63
C LYS A 174 5.93 -8.73 -2.73
N MET A 175 4.68 -8.58 -2.27
CA MET A 175 4.27 -7.46 -1.44
C MET A 175 5.00 -7.44 -0.09
N ARG A 176 5.17 -8.60 0.55
CA ARG A 176 5.97 -8.72 1.78
C ARG A 176 7.43 -8.34 1.58
N MET A 177 8.06 -8.83 0.50
CA MET A 177 9.44 -8.48 0.18
C MET A 177 9.58 -6.99 -0.10
N ALA A 178 8.67 -6.42 -0.88
CA ALA A 178 8.69 -4.99 -1.19
C ALA A 178 8.49 -4.13 0.07
N PHE A 179 7.60 -4.55 0.97
CA PHE A 179 7.40 -3.90 2.25
C PHE A 179 8.64 -3.98 3.15
N ALA A 180 9.30 -5.14 3.22
CA ALA A 180 10.55 -5.29 3.98
C ALA A 180 11.66 -4.39 3.42
N GLU A 181 11.81 -4.31 2.09
CA GLU A 181 12.77 -3.39 1.44
C GLU A 181 12.42 -1.92 1.70
N LEU A 182 11.14 -1.56 1.76
CA LEU A 182 10.72 -0.21 2.14
C LEU A 182 11.14 0.13 3.58
N LEU A 183 10.88 -0.77 4.53
CA LEU A 183 11.31 -0.57 5.92
C LEU A 183 12.83 -0.52 6.04
N HIS A 184 13.55 -1.37 5.31
CA HIS A 184 15.00 -1.33 5.25
C HIS A 184 15.51 0.02 4.71
N CYS A 185 14.91 0.54 3.63
CA CYS A 185 15.21 1.90 3.13
C CYS A 185 14.93 2.97 4.19
N LEU A 186 13.79 2.88 4.88
CA LEU A 186 13.41 3.84 5.90
C LEU A 186 14.33 3.81 7.13
N LEU A 187 14.87 2.65 7.52
CA LEU A 187 15.50 2.48 8.83
C LEU A 187 16.99 2.15 8.81
N ASP A 188 17.50 1.50 7.76
CA ASP A 188 18.84 0.91 7.78
C ASP A 188 19.77 1.47 6.70
N THR A 189 19.26 2.30 5.78
CA THR A 189 20.09 2.92 4.74
C THR A 189 20.76 4.21 5.23
N GLY A 190 21.59 4.82 4.39
CA GLY A 190 22.30 6.05 4.73
C GLY A 190 21.38 7.27 4.73
N PHE A 191 21.29 7.95 5.87
CA PHE A 191 20.58 9.21 6.07
C PHE A 191 21.50 10.36 5.67
N ASN A 192 21.22 11.02 4.56
CA ASN A 192 22.05 12.09 3.99
C ASN A 192 21.18 13.23 3.44
N TYR A 193 21.82 14.29 2.93
CA TYR A 193 21.11 15.49 2.49
C TYR A 193 20.62 15.42 1.03
N SER A 194 20.31 14.21 0.52
CA SER A 194 19.75 14.02 -0.82
C SER A 194 18.43 14.78 -0.98
N SER A 195 17.58 14.76 0.05
CA SER A 195 16.25 15.37 0.01
C SER A 195 16.28 16.89 -0.10
N GLU A 196 17.22 17.53 0.57
CA GLU A 196 17.50 18.96 0.51
C GLU A 196 17.93 19.37 -0.90
N HIS A 197 18.67 18.51 -1.58
CA HIS A 197 19.15 18.79 -2.93
C HIS A 197 18.07 18.55 -4.00
N HIS A 198 17.31 17.46 -3.89
CA HIS A 198 16.43 16.99 -4.96
C HIS A 198 14.95 17.37 -4.78
N GLU A 199 14.41 17.33 -3.56
CA GLU A 199 12.98 17.60 -3.29
C GLU A 199 12.73 18.96 -2.63
N GLY A 200 13.76 19.54 -2.03
CA GLY A 200 13.78 20.90 -1.49
C GLY A 200 14.14 20.96 -0.01
N SER A 201 13.67 20.01 0.79
CA SER A 201 14.00 19.88 2.21
C SER A 201 13.65 18.47 2.72
N SER A 202 14.32 18.02 3.77
CA SER A 202 13.84 16.88 4.57
C SER A 202 13.03 17.37 5.75
N TRP A 203 12.19 16.50 6.30
CA TRP A 203 11.46 16.81 7.52
C TRP A 203 12.37 16.94 8.75
N PHE A 204 13.59 16.39 8.73
CA PHE A 204 14.60 16.72 9.75
C PHE A 204 14.98 18.21 9.70
N SER A 205 15.35 18.72 8.53
CA SER A 205 15.74 20.12 8.35
C SER A 205 14.63 21.09 8.79
N GLU A 206 13.36 20.76 8.48
CA GLU A 206 12.20 21.54 8.90
C GLU A 206 11.96 21.51 10.42
N SER A 207 12.39 20.45 11.11
CA SER A 207 12.16 20.23 12.54
C SER A 207 13.28 20.78 13.44
N THR A 208 14.38 21.28 12.89
CA THR A 208 15.53 21.72 13.69
C THR A 208 15.23 22.88 14.66
N ASN A 209 14.15 23.63 14.45
CA ASN A 209 13.78 24.78 15.29
C ASN A 209 12.63 24.51 16.27
N ILE A 210 12.07 23.30 16.32
CA ILE A 210 10.90 23.03 17.18
C ILE A 210 11.27 22.66 18.63
N ASP A 211 12.43 22.03 18.84
CA ASP A 211 12.93 21.67 20.17
C ASP A 211 14.46 21.58 20.13
N PRO A 212 15.18 22.19 21.10
CA PRO A 212 16.65 22.20 21.12
C PRO A 212 17.27 20.80 21.20
N ARG A 213 16.54 19.79 21.71
CA ARG A 213 17.01 18.41 21.80
C ARG A 213 17.10 17.73 20.44
N ILE A 214 16.42 18.21 19.40
CA ILE A 214 16.51 17.66 18.04
C ILE A 214 17.06 18.65 17.02
N ALA A 215 17.59 19.78 17.49
CA ALA A 215 18.12 20.83 16.62
C ALA A 215 19.32 20.35 15.78
N THR A 216 20.07 19.38 16.29
CA THR A 216 21.11 18.65 15.55
C THR A 216 21.02 17.16 15.86
N VAL A 217 21.62 16.32 15.01
CA VAL A 217 21.66 14.87 15.25
C VAL A 217 22.46 14.53 16.51
N GLU A 218 23.49 15.29 16.87
CA GLU A 218 24.26 15.13 18.10
C GLU A 218 23.43 15.47 19.34
N ALA A 219 22.63 16.55 19.27
CA ALA A 219 21.71 16.89 20.34
C ALA A 219 20.66 15.78 20.53
N TRP A 220 20.16 15.22 19.43
CA TRP A 220 19.16 14.16 19.45
C TRP A 220 19.74 12.86 20.02
N GLU A 221 20.91 12.45 19.56
CA GLU A 221 21.63 11.29 20.10
C GLU A 221 21.85 11.42 21.61
N LYS A 222 22.33 12.58 22.07
CA LYS A 222 22.53 12.87 23.49
C LYS A 222 21.22 12.84 24.29
N ALA A 223 20.14 13.40 23.75
CA ALA A 223 18.83 13.36 24.39
C ALA A 223 18.30 11.92 24.48
N SER A 224 18.47 11.14 23.41
CA SER A 224 18.09 9.73 23.33
C SER A 224 18.84 8.85 24.33
N ASP A 225 20.12 9.17 24.61
CA ASP A 225 20.92 8.50 25.64
C ASP A 225 20.47 8.85 27.06
N THR A 226 20.05 10.10 27.26
CA THR A 226 19.67 10.62 28.59
C THR A 226 18.29 10.14 29.00
N ASP A 227 17.33 10.21 28.08
CA ASP A 227 15.94 9.81 28.29
C ASP A 227 15.38 9.24 26.98
N PRO A 228 15.27 7.91 26.82
CA PRO A 228 14.71 7.30 25.61
C PRO A 228 13.23 7.62 25.35
N GLU A 229 12.50 8.18 26.32
CA GLU A 229 11.08 8.56 26.17
C GLU A 229 10.86 10.05 25.91
N PHE A 230 11.93 10.86 25.83
CA PHE A 230 11.82 12.31 25.66
C PHE A 230 11.02 12.73 24.42
N TYR A 231 10.93 11.84 23.41
CA TYR A 231 10.11 12.03 22.21
C TYR A 231 8.65 12.39 22.52
N ARG A 232 8.11 11.96 23.67
CA ARG A 232 6.73 12.22 24.09
C ARG A 232 6.48 13.71 24.36
N GLU A 233 7.52 14.43 24.74
CA GLU A 233 7.46 15.84 25.09
C GLU A 233 7.73 16.76 23.91
N ILE A 234 8.23 16.22 22.80
CA ILE A 234 8.59 17.02 21.62
C ILE A 234 7.31 17.45 20.90
N PRO A 235 7.15 18.76 20.62
CA PRO A 235 6.03 19.28 19.85
C PRO A 235 6.26 19.05 18.35
N TRP A 236 6.26 17.78 17.93
CA TRP A 236 6.47 17.41 16.53
C TRP A 236 5.57 18.20 15.57
N LEU A 237 6.11 18.58 14.42
CA LEU A 237 5.37 19.33 13.40
C LEU A 237 4.12 18.54 12.97
N SER A 238 2.94 19.10 13.25
CA SER A 238 1.69 18.40 13.02
C SER A 238 1.30 18.46 11.53
N THR A 239 0.63 17.42 11.03
CA THR A 239 0.20 17.34 9.62
C THR A 239 -1.15 18.03 9.37
N GLY A 240 -1.92 18.28 10.42
CA GLY A 240 -3.33 18.65 10.37
C GLY A 240 -4.26 17.48 10.05
N LEU A 241 -3.72 16.26 9.92
CA LEU A 241 -4.42 15.11 9.36
C LEU A 241 -4.25 13.85 10.23
N ASN A 242 -5.31 13.06 10.29
CA ASN A 242 -5.26 11.71 10.85
C ASN A 242 -4.93 10.66 9.77
N ALA A 243 -4.74 9.41 10.19
CA ALA A 243 -4.36 8.32 9.30
C ALA A 243 -5.38 8.04 8.17
N GLY A 244 -6.68 8.20 8.45
CA GLY A 244 -7.73 8.03 7.45
C GLY A 244 -7.67 9.11 6.36
N GLN A 245 -7.48 10.36 6.76
CA GLN A 245 -7.38 11.49 5.84
C GLN A 245 -6.11 11.41 4.98
N ILE A 246 -4.98 10.96 5.55
CA ILE A 246 -3.75 10.71 4.81
C ILE A 246 -3.96 9.60 3.77
N ALA A 247 -4.61 8.50 4.16
CA ALA A 247 -4.93 7.42 3.22
C ALA A 247 -5.85 7.90 2.07
N ASP A 248 -6.87 8.69 2.39
CA ASP A 248 -7.77 9.27 1.39
C ASP A 248 -7.02 10.17 0.41
N ARG A 249 -6.10 10.99 0.92
CA ARG A 249 -5.22 11.82 0.10
C ARG A 249 -4.33 10.98 -0.82
N ILE A 250 -3.71 9.90 -0.31
CA ILE A 250 -2.90 8.97 -1.11
C ILE A 250 -3.75 8.35 -2.23
N PHE A 251 -4.98 7.95 -1.92
CA PHE A 251 -5.90 7.44 -2.94
C PHE A 251 -6.21 8.49 -4.01
N ASP A 252 -6.47 9.74 -3.63
CA ASP A 252 -6.75 10.82 -4.58
C ASP A 252 -5.53 11.15 -5.46
N LEU A 253 -4.32 11.14 -4.87
CA LEU A 253 -3.04 11.27 -5.56
C LEU A 253 -2.86 10.21 -6.65
N HIS A 254 -3.28 8.97 -6.36
CA HIS A 254 -3.24 7.87 -7.31
C HIS A 254 -4.45 7.81 -8.25
N HIS A 255 -5.32 8.82 -8.21
CA HIS A 255 -6.59 8.86 -8.94
C HIS A 255 -7.43 7.59 -8.72
N ALA A 256 -7.32 7.02 -7.53
CA ALA A 256 -7.98 5.80 -7.14
C ALA A 256 -9.49 6.06 -7.10
N ARG A 257 -10.20 5.53 -8.09
CA ARG A 257 -11.67 5.62 -8.11
C ARG A 257 -12.22 4.33 -7.54
N ALA A 258 -13.02 4.43 -6.48
CA ALA A 258 -13.93 3.35 -6.16
C ALA A 258 -14.82 3.11 -7.38
N PRO A 259 -15.12 1.86 -7.76
CA PRO A 259 -16.12 1.59 -8.77
C PRO A 259 -17.44 2.22 -8.30
N ARG A 260 -17.86 3.32 -8.93
CA ARG A 260 -19.15 3.95 -8.64
C ARG A 260 -20.21 3.26 -9.48
N PHE A 261 -21.12 2.57 -8.80
CA PHE A 261 -22.35 2.05 -9.38
C PHE A 261 -23.50 3.01 -9.02
N ASP A 262 -23.46 4.19 -9.62
CA ASP A 262 -24.36 5.32 -9.33
C ASP A 262 -25.70 5.26 -10.07
N SER A 263 -25.92 4.20 -10.86
CA SER A 263 -27.13 4.05 -11.66
C SER A 263 -27.50 2.59 -11.88
N ALA A 264 -28.80 2.33 -12.08
CA ALA A 264 -29.30 1.03 -12.50
C ALA A 264 -28.63 0.55 -13.80
N ARG A 265 -28.23 1.48 -14.68
CA ARG A 265 -27.48 1.18 -15.90
C ARG A 265 -26.07 0.67 -15.61
N ALA A 266 -25.36 1.25 -14.65
CA ALA A 266 -24.02 0.79 -14.26
C ALA A 266 -24.07 -0.64 -13.69
N LEU A 267 -25.05 -0.91 -12.80
CA LEU A 267 -25.28 -2.25 -12.26
C LEU A 267 -25.73 -3.24 -13.34
N ALA A 268 -26.61 -2.84 -14.25
CA ALA A 268 -27.04 -3.70 -15.36
C ALA A 268 -25.86 -4.13 -16.24
N ARG A 269 -24.91 -3.23 -16.55
CA ARG A 269 -23.70 -3.57 -17.31
C ARG A 269 -22.87 -4.65 -16.63
N LEU A 270 -22.80 -4.69 -15.30
CA LEU A 270 -22.15 -5.79 -14.57
C LEU A 270 -22.83 -7.13 -14.83
N VAL A 271 -24.16 -7.16 -14.75
CA VAL A 271 -24.97 -8.37 -14.97
C VAL A 271 -24.78 -8.90 -16.40
N PHE A 272 -24.85 -8.04 -17.40
CA PHE A 272 -24.63 -8.42 -18.81
C PHE A 272 -23.19 -8.90 -19.07
N ASN A 273 -22.19 -8.19 -18.55
CA ASN A 273 -20.78 -8.59 -18.72
C ASN A 273 -20.49 -9.96 -18.09
N HIS A 274 -21.12 -10.27 -16.95
CA HIS A 274 -21.02 -11.59 -16.34
C HIS A 274 -21.65 -12.67 -17.22
N ALA A 275 -22.88 -12.47 -17.71
CA ALA A 275 -23.55 -13.44 -18.58
C ALA A 275 -22.72 -13.77 -19.84
N ILE A 276 -22.08 -12.77 -20.46
CA ILE A 276 -21.19 -12.95 -21.62
C ILE A 276 -19.94 -13.78 -21.26
N ARG A 277 -19.37 -13.58 -20.07
CA ARG A 277 -18.19 -14.34 -19.63
C ARG A 277 -18.54 -15.79 -19.34
N THR A 278 -19.63 -16.02 -18.62
CA THR A 278 -20.09 -17.35 -18.27
C THR A 278 -20.46 -18.15 -19.53
N SER A 279 -21.13 -17.53 -20.51
CA SER A 279 -21.47 -18.19 -21.78
C SER A 279 -20.25 -18.58 -22.61
N LYS A 280 -19.22 -17.72 -22.67
CA LYS A 280 -17.94 -18.04 -23.33
C LYS A 280 -17.22 -19.19 -22.64
N GLN A 281 -17.22 -19.23 -21.32
CA GLN A 281 -16.54 -20.27 -20.54
C GLN A 281 -17.21 -21.65 -20.73
N THR A 282 -18.54 -21.70 -20.78
CA THR A 282 -19.27 -22.94 -21.12
C THR A 282 -19.05 -23.40 -22.56
N ALA A 283 -18.85 -22.48 -23.51
CA ALA A 283 -18.62 -22.81 -24.92
C ALA A 283 -17.18 -23.29 -25.21
N SER A 284 -16.20 -22.98 -24.36
CA SER A 284 -14.79 -23.30 -24.57
C SER A 284 -14.30 -24.54 -23.83
N SER A 285 -15.15 -25.26 -23.09
CA SER A 285 -14.76 -26.54 -22.47
C SER A 285 -14.54 -27.59 -23.57
N PRO A 286 -13.30 -28.08 -23.79
CA PRO A 286 -13.07 -29.14 -24.75
C PRO A 286 -13.84 -30.37 -24.30
N VAL A 287 -14.65 -30.95 -25.20
CA VAL A 287 -15.20 -32.29 -25.03
C VAL A 287 -14.01 -33.20 -24.77
N GLN A 288 -13.85 -33.67 -23.52
CA GLN A 288 -12.89 -34.72 -23.25
C GLN A 288 -13.30 -35.91 -24.13
N PRO A 289 -12.42 -36.41 -25.02
CA PRO A 289 -12.73 -37.62 -25.75
C PRO A 289 -13.03 -38.70 -24.71
N GLU A 290 -14.22 -39.31 -24.82
CA GLU A 290 -14.55 -40.47 -24.00
C GLU A 290 -13.42 -41.48 -24.15
N LEU A 291 -12.68 -41.71 -23.06
CA LEU A 291 -11.73 -42.80 -23.02
C LEU A 291 -12.54 -44.07 -23.28
N PRO A 292 -12.10 -44.94 -24.22
CA PRO A 292 -12.79 -46.20 -24.46
C PRO A 292 -12.92 -46.93 -23.12
N GLY A 293 -14.16 -47.34 -22.81
CA GLY A 293 -14.48 -48.03 -21.57
C GLY A 293 -13.55 -49.23 -21.33
N PRO A 294 -13.34 -49.62 -20.06
CA PRO A 294 -12.41 -50.70 -19.73
C PRO A 294 -12.77 -51.96 -20.51
N PHE A 295 -11.83 -52.41 -21.33
CA PHE A 295 -11.89 -53.69 -22.03
C PHE A 295 -12.06 -54.79 -20.98
N ASN A 296 -13.17 -55.52 -21.01
CA ASN A 296 -13.48 -56.58 -20.06
C ASN A 296 -13.14 -57.94 -20.70
N PRO A 297 -12.00 -58.58 -20.37
CA PRO A 297 -11.53 -59.78 -21.08
C PRO A 297 -12.16 -61.10 -20.58
N PHE A 298 -13.26 -61.06 -19.82
CA PHE A 298 -13.84 -62.24 -19.15
C PHE A 298 -15.26 -62.57 -19.60
N THR A 299 -15.51 -62.58 -20.91
CA THR A 299 -16.69 -63.24 -21.48
C THR A 299 -16.29 -64.06 -22.70
N ASP A 300 -15.68 -65.22 -22.47
CA ASP A 300 -16.00 -66.39 -23.28
C ASP A 300 -15.60 -67.68 -22.57
N SER A 301 -16.60 -68.43 -22.15
CA SER A 301 -16.46 -69.77 -21.62
C SER A 301 -17.67 -70.60 -22.04
N SER A 302 -17.62 -71.19 -23.24
CA SER A 302 -18.23 -72.49 -23.53
C SER A 302 -18.07 -72.90 -24.99
N LEU A 303 -17.44 -74.07 -25.16
CA LEU A 303 -17.69 -75.17 -26.13
C LEU A 303 -17.73 -74.87 -27.63
#